data_AF-A0A3R7ECP2-F1
#
_entry.id   AF-A0A3R7ECP2-F1
#
_cell.length_a   1.000
_cell.length_b   1.000
_cell.length_c   1.000
_cell.angle_alpha   90.00
_cell.angle_beta   90.00
_cell.angle_gamma   90.00
#
_symmetry.space_group_name_H-M   'P 1'
#
loop_
_entity.id
_entity.type
_entity.pdbx_description
1 polymer ?
#
loop_
_entity_poly.entity_id
_entity_poly.type
_entity_poly.pdbx_seq_one_letter_code
_entity_poly.pdbx_strand_id
1 'polypeptide(L)'
;MAKEANKHLLFGGVDVVELAERYGTPLYVTDENKLRNNFKGYKNAFETTNIDTDIYYAVKANGNLALLKILASEGAGADVFSPGELELTKRAGIPVEKILFNGNSKSDDDLRTAVESGVRVSVDSVDELRALSAVANELGREVEIAIRVNPDVSPDVHAKIATGLKESKFGIPFHDMVPVCEEAEKLPNVLLAGLHCHIGSQILDISVFGEATEKMMALVERVYERGMKLKFVDLGG
;
A
#
# COMPACT_ATOMS: atom_id res chain seq x y z
N MET A 1 -24.04 1.23 11.04
CA MET A 1 -23.83 0.63 12.38
C MET A 1 -24.95 -0.36 12.63
N ALA A 2 -24.64 -1.54 13.15
CA ALA A 2 -25.64 -2.54 13.51
C ALA A 2 -26.59 -2.00 14.60
N LYS A 3 -27.90 -2.15 14.39
CA LYS A 3 -28.93 -1.78 15.37
C LYS A 3 -29.93 -2.92 15.48
N GLU A 4 -30.62 -3.03 16.60
CA GLU A 4 -31.75 -3.94 16.73
C GLU A 4 -33.06 -3.16 16.57
N ALA A 5 -33.97 -3.67 15.76
CA ALA A 5 -35.35 -3.18 15.67
C ALA A 5 -36.28 -4.39 15.47
N ASN A 6 -37.36 -4.46 16.25
CA ASN A 6 -38.31 -5.57 16.20
C ASN A 6 -37.66 -6.96 16.35
N LYS A 7 -36.60 -7.08 17.18
CA LYS A 7 -35.77 -8.29 17.37
C LYS A 7 -34.97 -8.74 16.14
N HIS A 8 -34.93 -7.93 15.09
CA HIS A 8 -34.11 -8.16 13.92
C HIS A 8 -32.91 -7.22 13.92
N LEU A 9 -31.80 -7.71 13.37
CA LEU A 9 -30.61 -6.91 13.16
C LEU A 9 -30.81 -6.03 11.91
N LEU A 10 -30.60 -4.73 12.06
CA LEU A 10 -30.50 -3.78 10.97
C LEU A 10 -29.03 -3.52 10.65
N PHE A 11 -28.66 -3.63 9.38
CA PHE A 11 -27.34 -3.28 8.86
C PHE A 11 -27.47 -2.21 7.77
N GLY A 12 -26.75 -1.09 7.90
CA GLY A 12 -26.93 0.06 7.00
C GLY A 12 -28.36 0.67 7.02
N GLY A 13 -29.17 0.35 8.04
CA GLY A 13 -30.58 0.75 8.11
C GLY A 13 -31.57 -0.24 7.46
N VAL A 14 -31.10 -1.38 6.97
CA VAL A 14 -31.92 -2.42 6.31
C VAL A 14 -31.96 -3.69 7.16
N ASP A 15 -33.10 -4.35 7.21
CA ASP A 15 -33.29 -5.61 7.94
C ASP A 15 -32.49 -6.75 7.27
N VAL A 16 -31.60 -7.40 8.02
CA VAL A 16 -30.78 -8.50 7.48
C VAL A 16 -31.60 -9.74 7.13
N VAL A 17 -32.78 -9.93 7.75
CA VAL A 17 -33.70 -11.03 7.40
C VAL A 17 -34.31 -10.76 6.02
N GLU A 18 -34.75 -9.53 5.74
CA GLU A 18 -35.24 -9.13 4.41
C GLU A 18 -34.15 -9.32 3.34
N LEU A 19 -32.91 -8.94 3.65
CA LEU A 19 -31.77 -9.16 2.73
C LEU A 19 -31.54 -10.65 2.46
N ALA A 20 -31.59 -11.49 3.49
CA ALA A 20 -31.40 -12.94 3.36
C ALA A 20 -32.53 -13.61 2.57
N GLU A 21 -33.78 -13.20 2.77
CA GLU A 21 -34.93 -13.69 2.01
C GLU A 21 -34.87 -13.25 0.54
N ARG A 22 -34.47 -12.01 0.29
CA ARG A 22 -34.41 -11.44 -1.06
C ARG A 22 -33.25 -11.96 -1.91
N TYR A 23 -32.06 -12.09 -1.32
CA TYR A 23 -30.82 -12.40 -2.04
C TYR A 23 -30.30 -13.83 -1.78
N GLY A 24 -30.92 -14.58 -0.86
CA GLY A 24 -30.48 -15.91 -0.47
C GLY A 24 -29.30 -15.88 0.51
N THR A 25 -28.86 -17.07 0.96
CA THR A 25 -27.72 -17.25 1.85
C THR A 25 -26.76 -18.35 1.36
N PRO A 26 -25.45 -18.27 1.64
CA PRO A 26 -24.75 -17.22 2.42
C PRO A 26 -24.67 -15.87 1.68
N LEU A 27 -24.74 -14.76 2.42
CA LEU A 27 -24.76 -13.40 1.89
C LEU A 27 -23.73 -12.51 2.57
N TYR A 28 -22.89 -11.83 1.77
CA TYR A 28 -22.06 -10.72 2.23
C TYR A 28 -22.80 -9.40 2.04
N VAL A 29 -22.90 -8.61 3.11
CA VAL A 29 -23.51 -7.27 3.08
C VAL A 29 -22.45 -6.25 3.46
N THR A 30 -22.30 -5.19 2.65
CA THR A 30 -21.36 -4.09 2.91
C THR A 30 -22.12 -2.77 3.01
N ASP A 31 -21.79 -1.96 4.01
CA ASP A 31 -22.41 -0.65 4.26
C ASP A 31 -21.55 0.43 3.59
N GLU A 32 -22.02 0.99 2.49
CA GLU A 32 -21.34 2.04 1.74
C GLU A 32 -21.04 3.27 2.61
N ASN A 33 -21.98 3.69 3.46
CA ASN A 33 -21.76 4.84 4.34
C ASN A 33 -20.64 4.55 5.34
N LYS A 34 -20.54 3.31 5.83
CA LYS A 34 -19.44 2.92 6.71
C LYS A 34 -18.10 2.95 5.97
N LEU A 35 -18.05 2.47 4.73
CA LEU A 35 -16.84 2.55 3.89
C LEU A 35 -16.39 4.01 3.70
N ARG A 36 -17.30 4.89 3.25
CA ARG A 36 -17.02 6.32 3.04
C ARG A 36 -16.57 7.01 4.33
N ASN A 37 -17.25 6.75 5.44
CA ASN A 37 -16.91 7.35 6.73
C ASN A 37 -15.55 6.88 7.26
N ASN A 38 -15.19 5.61 7.05
CA ASN A 38 -13.87 5.12 7.42
C ASN A 38 -12.77 5.81 6.60
N PHE A 39 -12.93 5.93 5.29
CA PHE A 39 -11.98 6.63 4.42
C PHE A 39 -11.83 8.11 4.80
N LYS A 40 -12.95 8.81 5.00
CA LYS A 40 -12.94 10.21 5.49
C LYS A 40 -12.29 10.34 6.86
N GLY A 41 -12.43 9.34 7.73
CA GLY A 41 -11.75 9.30 9.02
C GLY A 41 -10.22 9.40 8.86
N TYR A 42 -9.63 8.62 7.94
CA TYR A 42 -8.21 8.74 7.63
C TYR A 42 -7.87 10.11 7.06
N LYS A 43 -8.63 10.60 6.07
CA LYS A 43 -8.37 11.89 5.42
C LYS A 43 -8.37 13.04 6.44
N ASN A 44 -9.42 13.12 7.25
CA ASN A 44 -9.59 14.18 8.26
C ASN A 44 -8.49 14.15 9.33
N ALA A 45 -7.92 12.98 9.65
CA ALA A 45 -6.83 12.88 10.62
C ALA A 45 -5.53 13.55 10.12
N PHE A 46 -5.32 13.57 8.80
CA PHE A 46 -4.16 14.22 8.18
C PHE A 46 -4.43 15.67 7.76
N GLU A 47 -5.69 16.07 7.54
CA GLU A 47 -6.07 17.45 7.19
C GLU A 47 -5.64 18.48 8.25
N THR A 48 -5.51 18.09 9.52
CA THR A 48 -5.02 18.97 10.59
C THR A 48 -3.50 19.09 10.64
N THR A 49 -2.79 18.40 9.76
CA THR A 49 -1.32 18.42 9.67
C THR A 49 -0.85 19.21 8.45
N ASN A 50 0.41 19.66 8.45
CA ASN A 50 1.02 20.28 7.26
C ASN A 50 1.69 19.25 6.34
N ILE A 51 1.27 17.98 6.41
CA ILE A 51 1.85 16.88 5.65
C ILE A 51 0.94 16.57 4.47
N ASP A 52 1.47 16.70 3.26
CA ASP A 52 0.77 16.24 2.05
C ASP A 52 0.61 14.71 2.12
N THR A 53 -0.64 14.25 2.06
CA THR A 53 -0.98 12.86 2.36
C THR A 53 -1.96 12.31 1.35
N ASP A 54 -1.60 11.20 0.73
CA ASP A 54 -2.51 10.35 -0.02
C ASP A 54 -2.84 9.07 0.76
N ILE A 55 -4.03 8.52 0.52
CA ILE A 55 -4.50 7.28 1.15
C ILE A 55 -4.66 6.22 0.06
N TYR A 56 -3.85 5.17 0.14
CA TYR A 56 -3.88 4.06 -0.80
C TYR A 56 -4.61 2.88 -0.15
N TYR A 57 -5.74 2.49 -0.73
CA TYR A 57 -6.50 1.34 -0.23
C TYR A 57 -5.82 0.04 -0.66
N ALA A 58 -5.50 -0.84 0.30
CA ALA A 58 -4.97 -2.17 0.02
C ALA A 58 -6.05 -3.07 -0.59
N VAL A 59 -5.99 -3.27 -1.92
CA VAL A 59 -7.04 -3.96 -2.69
C VAL A 59 -7.22 -5.41 -2.26
N LYS A 60 -6.15 -6.06 -1.79
CA LYS A 60 -6.18 -7.41 -1.19
C LYS A 60 -7.17 -7.57 -0.03
N ALA A 61 -7.56 -6.48 0.64
CA ALA A 61 -8.54 -6.54 1.72
C ALA A 61 -9.96 -6.84 1.19
N ASN A 62 -10.35 -6.22 0.07
CA ASN A 62 -11.59 -6.50 -0.65
C ASN A 62 -11.57 -5.87 -2.06
N GLY A 63 -11.22 -6.67 -3.08
CA GLY A 63 -11.14 -6.22 -4.48
C GLY A 63 -12.49 -6.09 -5.21
N ASN A 64 -13.63 -6.05 -4.50
CA ASN A 64 -14.93 -5.90 -5.15
C ASN A 64 -15.00 -4.57 -5.92
N LEU A 65 -15.32 -4.64 -7.22
CA LEU A 65 -15.31 -3.48 -8.11
C LEU A 65 -16.25 -2.35 -7.65
N ALA A 66 -17.38 -2.65 -7.00
CA ALA A 66 -18.28 -1.62 -6.49
C ALA A 66 -17.65 -0.84 -5.34
N LEU A 67 -16.93 -1.52 -4.43
CA LEU A 67 -16.21 -0.87 -3.33
C LEU A 67 -15.05 -0.01 -3.84
N LEU A 68 -14.30 -0.51 -4.83
CA LEU A 68 -13.23 0.26 -5.45
C LEU A 68 -13.76 1.52 -6.14
N LYS A 69 -14.92 1.46 -6.82
CA LYS A 69 -15.56 2.65 -7.42
C LYS A 69 -16.00 3.67 -6.36
N ILE A 70 -16.52 3.20 -5.22
CA ILE A 70 -16.86 4.07 -4.09
C ILE A 70 -15.60 4.78 -3.57
N LEU A 71 -14.51 4.05 -3.35
CA LEU A 71 -13.24 4.61 -2.88
C LEU A 71 -12.61 5.57 -3.90
N ALA A 72 -12.65 5.23 -5.19
CA ALA A 72 -12.23 6.12 -6.27
C ALA A 72 -13.01 7.45 -6.25
N SER A 73 -14.33 7.40 -6.01
CA SER A 73 -15.16 8.61 -5.90
C SER A 73 -14.83 9.49 -4.69
N GLU A 74 -14.20 8.93 -3.66
CA GLU A 74 -13.71 9.67 -2.48
C GLU A 74 -12.26 10.16 -2.65
N GLY A 75 -11.59 9.79 -3.76
CA GLY A 75 -10.23 10.22 -4.09
C GLY A 75 -9.11 9.29 -3.61
N ALA A 76 -9.44 8.04 -3.24
CA ALA A 76 -8.46 7.04 -2.82
C ALA A 76 -7.48 6.67 -3.95
N GLY A 77 -6.23 6.43 -3.58
CA GLY A 77 -5.31 5.62 -4.36
C GLY A 77 -5.50 4.13 -4.09
N ALA A 78 -4.65 3.29 -4.67
CA ALA A 78 -4.69 1.84 -4.51
C ALA A 78 -3.30 1.23 -4.34
N ASP A 79 -3.20 0.38 -3.32
CA ASP A 79 -2.09 -0.54 -3.13
C ASP A 79 -2.49 -1.92 -3.69
N VAL A 80 -1.81 -2.36 -4.75
CA VAL A 80 -2.14 -3.56 -5.53
C VAL A 80 -0.99 -4.57 -5.52
N PHE A 81 -1.31 -5.86 -5.49
CA PHE A 81 -0.35 -6.96 -5.36
C PHE A 81 -0.33 -7.91 -6.56
N SER A 82 -1.13 -7.64 -7.59
CA SER A 82 -1.18 -8.46 -8.81
C SER A 82 -1.72 -7.68 -10.02
N PRO A 83 -1.47 -8.16 -11.26
CA PRO A 83 -2.09 -7.61 -12.46
C PRO A 83 -3.62 -7.60 -12.42
N GLY A 84 -4.23 -8.59 -11.76
CA GLY A 84 -5.68 -8.66 -11.61
C GLY A 84 -6.23 -7.53 -10.74
N GLU A 85 -5.56 -7.24 -9.62
CA GLU A 85 -5.91 -6.10 -8.75
C GLU A 85 -5.67 -4.76 -9.45
N LEU A 86 -4.57 -4.65 -10.20
CA LEU A 86 -4.27 -3.48 -11.03
C LEU A 86 -5.39 -3.22 -12.06
N GLU A 87 -5.84 -4.25 -12.77
CA GLU A 87 -6.91 -4.12 -13.76
C GLU A 87 -8.25 -3.74 -13.11
N LEU A 88 -8.61 -4.35 -11.98
CA LEU A 88 -9.81 -4.00 -11.23
C LEU A 88 -9.78 -2.52 -10.76
N THR A 89 -8.62 -2.07 -10.30
CA THR A 89 -8.36 -0.70 -9.85
C THR A 89 -8.50 0.31 -10.98
N LYS A 90 -7.91 0.03 -12.14
CA LYS A 90 -8.05 0.86 -13.35
C LYS A 90 -9.52 0.93 -13.81
N ARG A 91 -10.23 -0.21 -13.81
CA ARG A 91 -11.67 -0.26 -14.13
C ARG A 91 -12.56 0.47 -13.12
N ALA A 92 -12.12 0.58 -11.88
CA ALA A 92 -12.79 1.36 -10.86
C ALA A 92 -12.64 2.88 -11.08
N GLY A 93 -11.70 3.29 -11.94
CA GLY A 93 -11.42 4.71 -12.24
C GLY A 93 -10.38 5.34 -11.32
N ILE A 94 -9.59 4.54 -10.59
CA ILE A 94 -8.47 5.07 -9.79
C ILE A 94 -7.36 5.52 -10.76
N PRO A 95 -6.86 6.76 -10.66
CA PRO A 95 -5.81 7.27 -11.55
C PRO A 95 -4.52 6.47 -11.42
N VAL A 96 -3.82 6.23 -12.54
CA VAL A 96 -2.61 5.41 -12.61
C VAL A 96 -1.50 5.94 -11.69
N GLU A 97 -1.36 7.26 -11.61
CA GLU A 97 -0.42 7.95 -10.73
C GLU A 97 -0.72 7.79 -9.23
N LYS A 98 -1.90 7.28 -8.89
CA LYS A 98 -2.33 6.92 -7.53
C LYS A 98 -2.37 5.41 -7.29
N ILE A 99 -1.64 4.63 -8.08
CA ILE A 99 -1.52 3.18 -7.91
C ILE A 99 -0.07 2.83 -7.58
N LEU A 100 0.12 2.07 -6.50
CA LEU A 100 1.40 1.48 -6.13
C LEU A 100 1.33 -0.05 -6.26
N PHE A 101 2.15 -0.61 -7.14
CA PHE A 101 2.24 -2.06 -7.34
C PHE A 101 3.27 -2.65 -6.36
N ASN A 102 2.77 -3.31 -5.32
CA ASN A 102 3.50 -4.01 -4.28
C ASN A 102 3.59 -5.54 -4.52
N GLY A 103 4.31 -6.23 -3.64
CA GLY A 103 4.47 -7.69 -3.66
C GLY A 103 5.95 -8.12 -3.68
N ASN A 104 6.26 -9.29 -3.14
CA ASN A 104 7.64 -9.73 -2.93
C ASN A 104 8.17 -10.76 -3.93
N SER A 105 7.39 -11.04 -4.96
CA SER A 105 7.63 -12.12 -5.91
C SER A 105 6.96 -11.80 -7.25
N LYS A 106 7.10 -10.56 -7.71
CA LYS A 106 6.59 -10.14 -9.02
C LYS A 106 7.38 -10.88 -10.11
N SER A 107 6.67 -11.54 -11.01
CA SER A 107 7.26 -12.18 -12.19
C SER A 107 7.65 -11.14 -13.24
N ASP A 108 8.47 -11.51 -14.23
CA ASP A 108 8.82 -10.62 -15.35
C ASP A 108 7.56 -10.12 -16.10
N ASP A 109 6.52 -10.94 -16.19
CA ASP A 109 5.22 -10.57 -16.78
C ASP A 109 4.47 -9.55 -15.91
N ASP A 110 4.52 -9.68 -14.58
CA ASP A 110 3.95 -8.71 -13.65
C ASP A 110 4.67 -7.36 -13.77
N LEU A 111 6.02 -7.39 -13.82
CA LEU A 111 6.86 -6.20 -13.99
C LEU A 111 6.59 -5.53 -15.35
N ARG A 112 6.49 -6.31 -16.43
CA ARG A 112 6.12 -5.80 -17.76
C ARG A 112 4.76 -5.12 -17.73
N THR A 113 3.78 -5.76 -17.11
CA THR A 113 2.43 -5.19 -16.96
C THR A 113 2.45 -3.88 -16.19
N ALA A 114 3.28 -3.78 -15.13
CA ALA A 114 3.42 -2.56 -14.33
C ALA A 114 4.02 -1.41 -15.16
N VAL A 115 5.13 -1.66 -15.87
CA VAL A 115 5.81 -0.67 -16.73
C VAL A 115 4.92 -0.23 -17.89
N GLU A 116 4.22 -1.16 -18.55
CA GLU A 116 3.29 -0.84 -19.64
C GLU A 116 2.11 0.00 -19.15
N SER A 117 1.64 -0.26 -17.92
CA SER A 117 0.56 0.49 -17.28
C SER A 117 1.00 1.86 -16.75
N GLY A 118 2.31 2.10 -16.58
CA GLY A 118 2.85 3.37 -16.06
C GLY A 118 2.59 3.60 -14.57
N VAL A 119 2.33 2.54 -13.80
CA VAL A 119 2.15 2.65 -12.35
C VAL A 119 3.49 2.72 -11.63
N ARG A 120 3.48 3.25 -10.40
CA ARG A 120 4.64 3.15 -9.51
C ARG A 120 4.80 1.71 -9.05
N VAL A 121 6.05 1.27 -8.86
CA VAL A 121 6.35 -0.09 -8.37
C VAL A 121 7.10 0.00 -7.04
N SER A 122 6.59 -0.66 -6.01
CA SER A 122 7.39 -0.88 -4.80
C SER A 122 8.20 -2.16 -4.97
N VAL A 123 9.52 -2.03 -5.08
CA VAL A 123 10.45 -3.16 -5.20
C VAL A 123 10.76 -3.74 -3.83
N ASP A 124 10.74 -5.07 -3.72
CA ASP A 124 10.87 -5.77 -2.44
C ASP A 124 12.28 -6.37 -2.24
N SER A 125 13.09 -6.47 -3.32
CA SER A 125 14.44 -7.00 -3.29
C SER A 125 15.35 -6.35 -4.34
N VAL A 126 16.67 -6.50 -4.18
CA VAL A 126 17.67 -6.03 -5.16
C VAL A 126 17.55 -6.77 -6.50
N ASP A 127 17.21 -8.06 -6.47
CA ASP A 127 17.00 -8.84 -7.69
C ASP A 127 15.78 -8.35 -8.46
N GLU A 128 14.68 -8.03 -7.76
CA GLU A 128 13.49 -7.43 -8.38
C GLU A 128 13.79 -6.04 -8.96
N LEU A 129 14.58 -5.21 -8.26
CA LEU A 129 15.02 -3.90 -8.75
C LEU A 129 15.77 -4.03 -10.09
N ARG A 130 16.70 -4.98 -10.19
CA ARG A 130 17.47 -5.25 -11.42
C ARG A 130 16.57 -5.79 -12.54
N ALA A 131 15.67 -6.71 -12.22
CA ALA A 131 14.71 -7.26 -13.18
C ALA A 131 13.78 -6.17 -13.74
N LEU A 132 13.26 -5.30 -12.87
CA LEU A 132 12.43 -4.17 -13.27
C LEU A 132 13.18 -3.21 -14.19
N SER A 133 14.43 -2.86 -13.88
CA SER A 133 15.26 -2.03 -14.75
C SER A 133 15.50 -2.68 -16.12
N ALA A 134 15.75 -3.98 -16.16
CA ALA A 134 15.93 -4.70 -17.43
C ALA A 134 14.66 -4.64 -18.31
N VAL A 135 13.49 -4.91 -17.71
CA VAL A 135 12.19 -4.84 -18.40
C VAL A 135 11.88 -3.40 -18.85
N ALA A 136 12.07 -2.42 -17.97
CA ALA A 136 11.87 -1.01 -18.27
C ALA A 136 12.75 -0.53 -19.43
N ASN A 137 14.01 -0.98 -19.45
CA ASN A 137 14.96 -0.69 -20.52
C ASN A 137 14.61 -1.38 -21.84
N GLU A 138 14.15 -2.64 -21.82
CA GLU A 138 13.66 -3.34 -23.01
C GLU A 138 12.46 -2.62 -23.64
N LEU A 139 11.55 -2.11 -22.81
CA LEU A 139 10.37 -1.37 -23.24
C LEU A 139 10.64 0.10 -23.61
N GLY A 140 11.83 0.62 -23.28
CA GLY A 140 12.18 2.03 -23.47
C GLY A 140 11.30 2.98 -22.67
N ARG A 141 10.93 2.62 -21.44
CA ARG A 141 10.05 3.40 -20.55
C ARG A 141 10.64 3.55 -19.18
N GLU A 142 10.57 4.75 -18.62
CA GLU A 142 10.92 4.99 -17.23
C GLU A 142 9.80 4.53 -16.28
N VAL A 143 10.20 4.00 -15.12
CA VAL A 143 9.28 3.61 -14.04
C VAL A 143 9.71 4.25 -12.73
N GLU A 144 8.76 4.92 -12.06
CA GLU A 144 8.97 5.42 -10.70
C GLU A 144 8.88 4.27 -9.70
N ILE A 145 9.87 4.19 -8.81
CA ILE A 145 9.95 3.13 -7.82
C ILE A 145 9.92 3.66 -6.38
N ALA A 146 9.37 2.84 -5.49
CA ALA A 146 9.70 2.88 -4.07
C ALA A 146 10.47 1.63 -3.69
N ILE A 147 11.35 1.70 -2.71
CA ILE A 147 12.05 0.52 -2.18
C ILE A 147 11.45 0.14 -0.84
N ARG A 148 11.01 -1.11 -0.71
CA ARG A 148 10.46 -1.60 0.55
C ARG A 148 11.57 -1.86 1.57
N VAL A 149 11.51 -1.11 2.65
CA VAL A 149 12.38 -1.21 3.81
C VAL A 149 11.76 -2.14 4.83
N ASN A 150 12.62 -2.96 5.42
CA ASN A 150 12.35 -3.65 6.66
C ASN A 150 12.90 -2.80 7.82
N PRO A 151 12.07 -2.00 8.52
CA PRO A 151 12.55 -1.07 9.52
C PRO A 151 13.08 -1.84 10.75
N ASP A 152 14.21 -1.38 11.28
CA ASP A 152 14.87 -1.95 12.46
C ASP A 152 14.15 -1.52 13.76
N VAL A 153 12.91 -2.00 13.91
CA VAL A 153 12.02 -1.78 15.06
C VAL A 153 12.53 -2.58 16.26
N SER A 154 12.58 -1.94 17.43
CA SER A 154 13.17 -2.50 18.64
C SER A 154 12.40 -3.70 19.18
N PRO A 155 13.09 -4.83 19.44
CA PRO A 155 12.47 -5.99 20.07
C PRO A 155 12.08 -5.73 21.53
N ASP A 156 12.72 -4.76 22.19
CA ASP A 156 12.47 -4.45 23.60
C ASP A 156 11.09 -3.83 23.81
N VAL A 157 10.59 -3.11 22.80
CA VAL A 157 9.28 -2.48 22.80
C VAL A 157 8.24 -3.42 22.18
N HIS A 158 8.59 -4.08 21.06
CA HIS A 158 7.64 -4.87 20.27
C HIS A 158 8.23 -6.18 19.73
N ALA A 159 8.60 -7.11 20.62
CA ALA A 159 9.26 -8.37 20.29
C ALA A 159 8.64 -9.14 19.11
N LYS A 160 7.31 -9.31 19.06
CA LYS A 160 6.66 -10.08 17.97
C LYS A 160 6.81 -9.42 16.60
N ILE A 161 6.73 -8.08 16.56
CA ILE A 161 6.84 -7.31 15.31
C ILE A 161 8.30 -7.30 14.86
N ALA A 162 9.23 -7.05 15.79
CA ALA A 162 10.66 -7.08 15.50
C ALA A 162 11.13 -8.46 14.99
N THR A 163 10.71 -9.56 15.63
CA THR A 163 11.01 -10.93 15.14
C THR A 163 10.38 -11.18 13.77
N GLY A 164 9.10 -10.82 13.60
CA GLY A 164 8.40 -11.01 12.33
C GLY A 164 9.03 -10.22 11.18
N LEU A 165 9.53 -9.03 11.45
CA LEU A 165 10.30 -8.21 10.52
C LEU A 165 11.65 -8.85 10.21
N LYS A 166 12.45 -9.22 11.20
CA LYS A 166 13.79 -9.80 10.99
C LYS A 166 13.80 -11.10 10.19
N GLU A 167 12.81 -11.96 10.39
CA GLU A 167 12.66 -13.24 9.68
C GLU A 167 11.82 -13.11 8.40
N SER A 168 11.40 -11.88 8.08
CA SER A 168 10.50 -11.61 6.98
C SER A 168 11.16 -11.88 5.63
N LYS A 169 10.40 -12.50 4.73
CA LYS A 169 10.74 -12.56 3.30
C LYS A 169 10.50 -11.22 2.56
N PHE A 170 10.10 -10.19 3.30
CA PHE A 170 9.62 -8.92 2.76
C PHE A 170 10.61 -7.79 3.01
N GLY A 171 10.92 -7.06 1.95
CA GLY A 171 11.71 -5.84 1.98
C GLY A 171 13.20 -6.08 2.25
N ILE A 172 13.95 -5.01 2.09
CA ILE A 172 15.40 -5.00 2.25
C ILE A 172 15.74 -4.49 3.67
N PRO A 173 16.71 -5.10 4.37
CA PRO A 173 17.11 -4.66 5.70
C PRO A 173 17.49 -3.17 5.75
N PHE A 174 17.08 -2.48 6.81
CA PHE A 174 17.36 -1.06 7.05
C PHE A 174 18.81 -0.65 6.79
N HIS A 175 19.77 -1.47 7.24
CA HIS A 175 21.20 -1.16 7.17
C HIS A 175 21.77 -1.24 5.75
N ASP A 176 21.14 -2.01 4.88
CA ASP A 176 21.56 -2.22 3.49
C ASP A 176 20.97 -1.19 2.52
N MET A 177 20.03 -0.35 3.01
CA MET A 177 19.19 0.46 2.13
C MET A 177 19.94 1.55 1.37
N VAL A 178 20.91 2.23 2.01
CA VAL A 178 21.66 3.32 1.34
C VAL A 178 22.43 2.79 0.12
N PRO A 179 23.23 1.70 0.21
CA PRO A 179 23.82 1.05 -0.96
C PRO A 179 22.82 0.68 -2.06
N VAL A 180 21.62 0.20 -1.68
CA VAL A 180 20.60 -0.19 -2.66
C VAL A 180 20.00 1.04 -3.38
N CYS A 181 19.75 2.14 -2.66
CA CYS A 181 19.35 3.40 -3.29
C CYS A 181 20.44 3.91 -4.26
N GLU A 182 21.71 3.85 -3.87
CA GLU A 182 22.84 4.21 -4.75
C GLU A 182 22.98 3.28 -5.97
N GLU A 183 22.51 2.03 -5.89
CA GLU A 183 22.41 1.13 -7.02
C GLU A 183 21.25 1.51 -7.95
N ALA A 184 20.08 1.82 -7.39
CA ALA A 184 18.90 2.25 -8.15
C ALA A 184 19.20 3.48 -9.04
N GLU A 185 19.92 4.48 -8.52
CA GLU A 185 20.33 5.68 -9.29
C GLU A 185 21.24 5.38 -10.49
N LYS A 186 21.89 4.21 -10.52
CA LYS A 186 22.78 3.80 -11.63
C LYS A 186 22.09 2.92 -12.66
N LEU A 187 20.90 2.42 -12.34
CA LEU A 187 20.16 1.52 -13.20
C LEU A 187 19.38 2.31 -14.26
N PRO A 188 19.38 1.86 -15.53
CA PRO A 188 18.63 2.56 -16.57
C PRO A 188 17.12 2.43 -16.34
N ASN A 189 16.39 3.49 -16.68
CA ASN A 189 14.92 3.54 -16.74
C ASN A 189 14.18 3.25 -15.42
N VAL A 190 14.85 3.27 -14.27
CA VAL A 190 14.21 3.28 -12.95
C VAL A 190 14.47 4.63 -12.28
N LEU A 191 13.43 5.20 -11.67
CA LEU A 191 13.49 6.50 -11.01
C LEU A 191 13.15 6.32 -9.54
N LEU A 192 14.14 6.47 -8.65
CA LEU A 192 13.91 6.38 -7.21
C LEU A 192 13.01 7.53 -6.74
N ALA A 193 11.75 7.22 -6.45
CA ALA A 193 10.74 8.20 -6.05
C ALA A 193 10.40 8.14 -4.56
N GLY A 194 10.62 7.02 -3.88
CA GLY A 194 10.26 6.91 -2.47
C GLY A 194 10.84 5.71 -1.74
N LEU A 195 10.51 5.64 -0.46
CA LEU A 195 10.72 4.46 0.39
C LEU A 195 9.36 3.99 0.89
N HIS A 196 9.22 2.69 1.07
CA HIS A 196 7.99 2.05 1.56
C HIS A 196 8.32 1.17 2.77
N CYS A 197 7.47 1.12 3.79
CA CYS A 197 7.50 0.05 4.79
C CYS A 197 6.08 -0.46 5.09
N HIS A 198 5.98 -1.70 5.54
CA HIS A 198 4.75 -2.25 6.10
C HIS A 198 5.13 -3.18 7.25
N ILE A 199 4.70 -2.81 8.46
CA ILE A 199 5.17 -3.41 9.73
C ILE A 199 4.25 -4.52 10.27
N GLY A 200 3.16 -4.82 9.57
CA GLY A 200 2.22 -5.88 9.93
C GLY A 200 0.77 -5.40 9.90
N SER A 201 -0.14 -6.29 10.32
CA SER A 201 -1.58 -6.05 10.31
C SER A 201 -2.17 -6.25 11.71
N GLN A 202 -3.34 -5.66 11.95
CA GLN A 202 -4.07 -5.77 13.23
C GLN A 202 -3.29 -5.20 14.43
N ILE A 203 -2.47 -4.18 14.18
CA ILE A 203 -1.71 -3.47 15.21
C ILE A 203 -2.65 -2.56 15.99
N LEU A 204 -2.78 -2.80 17.30
CA LEU A 204 -3.61 -2.00 18.21
C LEU A 204 -2.81 -0.95 18.99
N ASP A 205 -1.49 -1.08 18.98
CA ASP A 205 -0.58 -0.18 19.68
C ASP A 205 0.00 0.83 18.70
N ILE A 206 -0.36 2.09 18.87
CA ILE A 206 0.07 3.18 18.00
C ILE A 206 1.58 3.48 18.11
N SER A 207 2.22 3.09 19.22
CA SER A 207 3.64 3.39 19.45
C SER A 207 4.56 2.70 18.43
N VAL A 208 4.15 1.53 17.91
CA VAL A 208 4.86 0.80 16.86
C VAL A 208 4.96 1.64 15.57
N PHE A 209 3.88 2.32 15.19
CA PHE A 209 3.87 3.18 14.01
C PHE A 209 4.76 4.41 14.20
N GLY A 210 4.80 4.96 15.43
CA GLY A 210 5.72 6.03 15.79
C GLY A 210 7.18 5.62 15.61
N GLU A 211 7.58 4.48 16.18
CA GLU A 211 8.94 3.96 16.05
C GLU A 211 9.32 3.66 14.60
N ALA A 212 8.43 3.00 13.84
CA ALA A 212 8.68 2.73 12.42
C ALA A 212 8.86 4.03 11.62
N THR A 213 8.04 5.05 11.89
CA THR A 213 8.14 6.36 11.24
C THR A 213 9.47 7.04 11.56
N GLU A 214 9.91 7.04 12.82
CA GLU A 214 11.20 7.61 13.23
C GLU A 214 12.37 6.93 12.50
N LYS A 215 12.34 5.59 12.39
CA LYS A 215 13.36 4.83 11.65
C LYS A 215 13.34 5.20 10.16
N MET A 216 12.17 5.22 9.53
CA MET A 216 12.04 5.57 8.13
C MET A 216 12.54 7.00 7.85
N MET A 217 12.21 7.96 8.69
CA MET A 217 12.68 9.35 8.53
C MET A 217 14.19 9.49 8.74
N ALA A 218 14.78 8.77 9.70
CA ALA A 218 16.24 8.72 9.85
C ALA A 218 16.94 8.12 8.62
N LEU A 219 16.31 7.15 7.95
CA LEU A 219 16.82 6.62 6.69
C LEU A 219 16.66 7.60 5.53
N VAL A 220 15.55 8.34 5.46
CA VAL A 220 15.36 9.42 4.47
C VAL A 220 16.48 10.46 4.60
N GLU A 221 16.84 10.87 5.82
CA GLU A 221 17.95 11.79 6.06
C GLU A 221 19.27 11.24 5.48
N ARG A 222 19.59 9.98 5.77
CA ARG A 222 20.79 9.31 5.22
C ARG A 222 20.79 9.24 3.68
N VAL A 223 19.63 9.05 3.06
CA VAL A 223 19.48 9.05 1.59
C VAL A 223 19.68 10.46 1.04
N TYR A 224 19.16 11.48 1.72
CA TYR A 224 19.32 12.90 1.34
C TYR A 224 20.77 13.38 1.44
N GLU A 225 21.50 12.93 2.46
CA GLU A 225 22.94 13.21 2.60
C GLU A 225 23.78 12.70 1.42
N ARG A 226 23.27 11.69 0.70
CA ARG A 226 23.87 11.19 -0.55
C ARG A 226 23.43 11.95 -1.81
N GLY A 227 22.62 12.99 -1.65
CA GLY A 227 22.13 13.84 -2.73
C GLY A 227 20.89 13.30 -3.45
N MET A 228 20.35 12.15 -3.03
CA MET A 228 19.13 11.56 -3.59
C MET A 228 17.90 12.21 -2.96
N LYS A 229 16.95 12.64 -3.77
CA LYS A 229 15.70 13.29 -3.31
C LYS A 229 14.51 12.36 -3.51
N LEU A 230 13.74 12.17 -2.45
CA LEU A 230 12.55 11.34 -2.46
C LEU A 230 11.30 12.23 -2.60
N LYS A 231 10.31 11.76 -3.34
CA LYS A 231 9.00 12.40 -3.50
C LYS A 231 8.03 11.99 -2.39
N PHE A 232 8.13 10.78 -1.88
CA PHE A 232 7.23 10.26 -0.84
C PHE A 232 7.88 9.23 0.07
N VAL A 233 7.25 9.02 1.23
CA VAL A 233 7.47 7.88 2.12
C VAL A 233 6.12 7.22 2.33
N ASP A 234 6.04 5.93 2.01
CA ASP A 234 4.86 5.11 2.26
C ASP A 234 5.08 4.32 3.56
N LEU A 235 4.22 4.53 4.55
CA LEU A 235 4.28 3.88 5.86
C LEU A 235 3.40 2.61 5.94
N GLY A 236 2.75 2.23 4.84
CA GLY A 236 1.85 1.10 4.76
C GLY A 236 0.60 1.30 5.61
N GLY A 237 -0.04 0.19 5.98
CA GLY A 237 -1.19 0.13 6.88
C GLY A 237 -1.47 -1.29 7.36
#